data_AF-A0A8S3UX94-F1
#
_entry.id   AF-A0A8S3UX94-F1
#
_cell.length_a   1.000
_cell.length_b   1.000
_cell.length_c   1.000
_cell.angle_alpha   90.00
_cell.angle_beta   90.00
_cell.angle_gamma   90.00
#
_symmetry.space_group_name_H-M   'P 1'
#
loop_
_entity.id
_entity.type
_entity.pdbx_description
1 polymer ?
#
loop_
_entity_poly.entity_id
_entity_poly.type
_entity_poly.pdbx_seq_one_letter_code
_entity_poly.pdbx_strand_id
1 'polypeptide(L)'
;MVESFSSFTAKCNTPTQRNKVVKTVVGLIQPLIETNLNVNFKEAIAASLNLTPRVSASEREQNITRVIINTNKQIENSYKENDLDIEHLLASGKSYQQYDRDRLQTCFVSPADAEKKTKEEKQKESSGEKKPRRHYGPFNAYDFDKTAFLDEIQNTEALCINWSRMAIRYHIKCKGKIPANGGQVLRAFAKFKGVNVDKFNENVRVSGRDYLNRIRRAKKRIYKSKLSMPTPRPAKVIKSIVKTKIETNEVNIGIKIAPKDFVLTQINADGRLTESISKIYGRKIPLKDIISREIERLNTAGVMRFRSNEAYDQLSLIEITEICKEYHIDMNNFSKAEVIDVIKKLERTRKWKMWHDHSDILNHTYINFMVSLLYDPANFLTDDEYMKNIHTRRQ
;
A
#
# COMPACT_ATOMS: atom_id res chain seq x y z
N MET A 1 12.68 -68.28 16.74
CA MET A 1 11.87 -67.39 15.89
C MET A 1 12.66 -66.64 14.80
N VAL A 2 14.00 -66.70 14.79
CA VAL A 2 14.84 -66.04 13.75
C VAL A 2 15.08 -66.96 12.52
N GLU A 3 15.00 -68.28 12.69
CA GLU A 3 15.26 -69.24 11.60
C GLU A 3 14.07 -69.49 10.65
N SER A 4 12.85 -69.07 11.01
CA SER A 4 11.67 -69.25 10.16
C SER A 4 11.46 -68.13 9.14
N PHE A 5 12.18 -67.01 9.25
CA PHE A 5 12.05 -65.88 8.33
C PHE A 5 13.02 -65.94 7.15
N SER A 6 14.22 -66.50 7.35
CA SER A 6 15.26 -66.65 6.32
C SER A 6 14.87 -67.65 5.23
N SER A 7 14.02 -68.64 5.54
CA SER A 7 13.56 -69.65 4.58
C SER A 7 12.42 -69.17 3.65
N PHE A 8 11.71 -68.10 4.01
CA PHE A 8 10.57 -67.60 3.22
C PHE A 8 11.01 -66.63 2.11
N THR A 9 12.11 -65.90 2.31
CA THR A 9 12.65 -64.94 1.32
C THR A 9 13.35 -65.61 0.13
N ALA A 10 13.77 -66.87 0.28
CA ALA A 10 14.50 -67.62 -0.74
C ALA A 10 13.63 -68.10 -1.93
N LYS A 11 12.29 -68.04 -1.83
CA LYS A 11 11.35 -68.56 -2.86
C LYS A 11 10.62 -67.49 -3.69
N CYS A 12 10.96 -66.21 -3.56
CA CYS A 12 10.33 -65.12 -4.33
C CYS A 12 11.25 -64.64 -5.47
N ASN A 13 11.01 -65.14 -6.68
CA ASN A 13 11.84 -64.90 -7.87
C ASN A 13 11.45 -63.64 -8.68
N THR A 14 10.50 -62.83 -8.21
CA THR A 14 10.14 -61.56 -8.87
C THR A 14 10.06 -60.38 -7.88
N PRO A 15 10.45 -59.15 -8.29
CA PRO A 15 10.39 -57.95 -7.44
C PRO A 15 8.96 -57.69 -6.90
N THR A 16 7.95 -58.04 -7.69
CA THR A 16 6.54 -57.88 -7.36
C THR A 16 6.08 -58.79 -6.22
N GLN A 17 6.60 -60.02 -6.15
CA GLN A 17 6.30 -60.96 -5.06
C GLN A 17 7.00 -60.56 -3.75
N ARG A 18 8.26 -60.11 -3.83
CA ARG A 18 8.98 -59.59 -2.64
C ARG A 18 8.27 -58.39 -2.01
N ASN A 19 7.78 -57.46 -2.83
CA ASN A 19 6.99 -56.31 -2.34
C ASN A 19 5.66 -56.71 -1.68
N LYS A 20 5.03 -57.82 -2.10
CA LYS A 20 3.82 -58.34 -1.44
C LYS A 20 4.14 -58.91 -0.06
N VAL A 21 5.19 -59.73 0.05
CA VAL A 21 5.61 -60.32 1.33
C VAL A 21 5.99 -59.24 2.35
N VAL A 22 6.78 -58.23 1.94
CA VAL A 22 7.15 -57.10 2.81
C VAL A 22 5.92 -56.32 3.26
N LYS A 23 4.95 -56.06 2.37
CA LYS A 23 3.69 -55.39 2.74
C LYS A 23 2.87 -56.19 3.76
N THR A 24 2.81 -57.52 3.62
CA THR A 24 2.09 -58.38 4.55
C THR A 24 2.74 -58.38 5.94
N VAL A 25 4.07 -58.50 6.00
CA VAL A 25 4.83 -58.48 7.26
C VAL A 25 4.70 -57.12 7.95
N VAL A 26 4.87 -56.02 7.20
CA VAL A 26 4.69 -54.66 7.73
C VAL A 26 3.25 -54.44 8.21
N GLY A 27 2.24 -54.95 7.50
CA GLY A 27 0.83 -54.85 7.89
C GLY A 27 0.47 -55.60 9.17
N LEU A 28 1.20 -56.68 9.51
CA LEU A 28 1.02 -57.42 10.76
C LEU A 28 1.70 -56.75 11.95
N ILE A 29 2.88 -56.16 11.72
CA ILE A 29 3.69 -55.53 12.78
C ILE A 29 3.18 -54.13 13.13
N GLN A 30 2.69 -53.37 12.14
CA GLN A 30 2.21 -52.00 12.31
C GLN A 30 1.20 -51.83 13.46
N PRO A 31 0.07 -52.58 13.52
CA PRO A 31 -0.92 -52.41 14.58
C PRO A 31 -0.37 -52.81 15.96
N LEU A 32 0.52 -53.81 16.04
CA LEU A 32 1.15 -54.22 17.31
C LEU A 32 2.04 -53.11 17.88
N ILE A 33 2.80 -52.42 17.03
CA ILE A 33 3.68 -51.33 17.44
C ILE A 33 2.87 -50.07 17.79
N GLU A 34 1.87 -49.73 16.98
CA GLU A 34 1.00 -48.57 17.23
C GLU A 34 0.23 -48.71 18.55
N THR A 35 -0.23 -49.91 18.88
CA THR A 35 -0.97 -50.18 20.13
C THR A 35 -0.06 -50.17 21.36
N ASN A 36 1.15 -50.73 21.26
CA ASN A 36 2.05 -50.86 22.41
C ASN A 36 2.87 -49.60 22.71
N LEU A 37 3.24 -48.83 21.67
CA LEU A 37 4.08 -47.63 21.83
C LEU A 37 3.29 -46.33 21.73
N ASN A 38 2.01 -46.37 21.32
CA ASN A 38 1.18 -45.19 21.06
C ASN A 38 1.85 -44.19 20.09
N VAL A 39 2.66 -44.70 19.17
CA VAL A 39 3.34 -43.92 18.12
C VAL A 39 2.90 -44.45 16.76
N ASN A 40 2.57 -43.54 15.84
CA ASN A 40 2.28 -43.89 14.44
C ASN A 40 3.54 -44.47 13.78
N PHE A 41 3.52 -45.77 13.49
CA PHE A 41 4.69 -46.52 13.02
C PHE A 41 5.26 -45.95 11.72
N LYS A 42 4.39 -45.44 10.83
CA LYS A 42 4.82 -44.83 9.55
C LYS A 42 5.52 -43.51 9.76
N GLU A 43 5.06 -42.70 10.71
CA GLU A 43 5.66 -41.40 11.02
C GLU A 43 7.00 -41.57 11.75
N ALA A 44 7.10 -42.54 12.66
CA ALA A 44 8.35 -42.85 13.37
C ALA A 44 9.46 -43.33 12.44
N ILE A 45 9.15 -44.22 11.49
CA ILE A 45 10.11 -44.69 10.48
C ILE A 45 10.46 -43.57 9.48
N ALA A 46 9.48 -42.76 9.08
CA ALA A 46 9.76 -41.63 8.21
C ALA A 46 10.70 -40.63 8.87
N ALA A 47 10.50 -40.34 10.17
CA ALA A 47 11.37 -39.46 10.94
C ALA A 47 12.78 -40.04 11.12
N SER A 48 12.92 -41.34 11.44
CA SER A 48 14.24 -41.97 11.62
C SER A 48 15.05 -42.05 10.32
N LEU A 49 14.38 -42.12 9.16
CA LEU A 49 15.00 -42.15 7.84
C LEU A 49 15.10 -40.77 7.18
N ASN A 50 14.74 -39.67 7.87
CA ASN A 50 14.63 -38.32 7.30
C ASN A 50 13.77 -38.25 6.02
N LEU A 51 12.80 -39.14 5.89
CA LEU A 51 11.87 -39.18 4.77
C LEU A 51 10.72 -38.24 5.05
N THR A 52 10.52 -37.25 4.17
CA THR A 52 9.32 -36.42 4.24
C THR A 52 8.10 -37.25 3.82
N PRO A 53 6.99 -37.22 4.59
CA PRO A 53 5.79 -37.97 4.24
C PRO A 53 5.30 -37.52 2.86
N ARG A 54 4.84 -38.50 2.06
CA ARG A 54 4.35 -38.23 0.70
C ARG A 54 3.07 -37.39 0.77
N VAL A 55 3.23 -36.08 0.67
CA VAL A 55 2.13 -35.11 0.60
C VAL A 55 1.25 -35.44 -0.60
N SER A 56 -0.07 -35.46 -0.39
CA SER A 56 -1.04 -35.73 -1.47
C SER A 56 -0.95 -34.65 -2.57
N ALA A 57 -1.39 -34.97 -3.79
CA ALA A 57 -1.36 -34.00 -4.90
C ALA A 57 -2.15 -32.72 -4.56
N SER A 58 -3.30 -32.88 -3.90
CA SER A 58 -4.14 -31.77 -3.42
C SER A 58 -3.42 -30.88 -2.41
N GLU A 59 -2.78 -31.48 -1.39
CA GLU A 59 -2.04 -30.72 -0.38
C GLU A 59 -0.81 -30.01 -0.96
N ARG A 60 -0.12 -30.62 -1.93
CA ARG A 60 0.99 -29.95 -2.65
C ARG A 60 0.48 -28.71 -3.37
N GLU A 61 -0.64 -28.80 -4.06
CA GLU A 61 -1.24 -27.67 -4.77
C GLU A 61 -1.68 -26.56 -3.81
N GLN A 62 -2.27 -26.93 -2.67
CA GLN A 62 -2.61 -25.97 -1.61
C GLN A 62 -1.37 -25.28 -1.05
N ASN A 63 -0.29 -26.02 -0.78
CA ASN A 63 0.95 -25.46 -0.26
C ASN A 63 1.61 -24.51 -1.27
N ILE A 64 1.70 -24.89 -2.54
CA ILE A 64 2.19 -24.02 -3.63
C ILE A 64 1.36 -22.73 -3.70
N THR A 65 0.03 -22.86 -3.62
CA THR A 65 -0.87 -21.70 -3.65
C THR A 65 -0.66 -20.78 -2.45
N ARG A 66 -0.50 -21.33 -1.25
CA ARG A 66 -0.20 -20.55 -0.03
C ARG A 66 1.13 -19.82 -0.14
N VAL A 67 2.19 -20.49 -0.60
CA VAL A 67 3.50 -19.88 -0.83
C VAL A 67 3.37 -18.71 -1.80
N ILE A 68 2.73 -18.91 -2.96
CA ILE A 68 2.50 -17.85 -3.96
C ILE A 68 1.74 -16.67 -3.37
N ILE A 69 0.68 -16.92 -2.57
CA ILE A 69 -0.11 -15.85 -1.95
C ILE A 69 0.77 -15.05 -0.97
N ASN A 70 1.55 -15.73 -0.13
CA ASN A 70 2.41 -15.08 0.85
C ASN A 70 3.53 -14.28 0.18
N THR A 71 4.18 -14.84 -0.83
CA THR A 71 5.20 -14.14 -1.61
C THR A 71 4.63 -12.90 -2.30
N ASN A 72 3.47 -13.00 -2.96
CA ASN A 72 2.84 -11.82 -3.57
C ASN A 72 2.53 -10.73 -2.53
N LYS A 73 2.08 -11.09 -1.32
CA LYS A 73 1.84 -10.13 -0.24
C LYS A 73 3.13 -9.46 0.23
N GLN A 74 4.20 -10.23 0.40
CA GLN A 74 5.51 -9.69 0.80
C GLN A 74 6.04 -8.69 -0.23
N ILE A 75 5.98 -9.02 -1.52
CA ILE A 75 6.41 -8.12 -2.60
C ILE A 75 5.52 -6.86 -2.65
N GLU A 76 4.20 -7.00 -2.46
CA GLU A 76 3.32 -5.83 -2.41
C GLU A 76 3.56 -4.94 -1.19
N ASN A 77 4.03 -5.51 -0.08
CA ASN A 77 4.35 -4.76 1.12
C ASN A 77 5.69 -4.02 0.98
N SER A 78 6.71 -4.63 0.37
CA SER A 78 7.98 -3.94 0.14
C SER A 78 7.84 -2.71 -0.77
N TYR A 79 6.92 -2.75 -1.73
CA TYR A 79 6.58 -1.58 -2.57
C TYR A 79 5.88 -0.45 -1.82
N LYS A 80 5.28 -0.73 -0.66
CA LYS A 80 4.57 0.26 0.18
C LYS A 80 5.41 0.71 1.36
N GLU A 81 6.51 0.01 1.62
CA GLU A 81 7.42 0.30 2.71
C GLU A 81 7.99 1.71 2.55
N ASN A 82 8.06 2.44 3.65
CA ASN A 82 8.52 3.84 3.70
C ASN A 82 7.79 4.79 2.74
N ASP A 83 6.57 4.45 2.32
CA ASP A 83 5.77 5.27 1.41
C ASP A 83 6.46 5.66 0.08
N LEU A 84 7.39 4.82 -0.41
CA LEU A 84 8.17 5.09 -1.63
C LEU A 84 7.31 5.40 -2.86
N ASP A 85 6.18 4.70 -3.05
CA ASP A 85 5.26 4.97 -4.17
C ASP A 85 4.57 6.34 -4.06
N ILE A 86 4.44 6.90 -2.85
CA ILE A 86 3.93 8.26 -2.62
C ILE A 86 5.01 9.27 -2.95
N GLU A 87 6.24 9.07 -2.45
CA GLU A 87 7.36 9.96 -2.75
C GLU A 87 7.62 10.04 -4.25
N HIS A 88 7.65 8.90 -4.94
CA HIS A 88 7.78 8.85 -6.39
C HIS A 88 6.64 9.59 -7.10
N LEU A 89 5.39 9.46 -6.64
CA LEU A 89 4.27 10.21 -7.22
C LEU A 89 4.47 11.71 -7.04
N LEU A 90 4.77 12.16 -5.82
CA LEU A 90 4.94 13.57 -5.48
C LEU A 90 6.11 14.20 -6.25
N ALA A 91 7.22 13.47 -6.41
CA ALA A 91 8.39 13.92 -7.17
C ALA A 91 8.15 13.92 -8.69
N SER A 92 7.27 13.06 -9.21
CA SER A 92 7.07 12.89 -10.65
C SER A 92 6.29 14.02 -11.35
N GLY A 93 5.61 14.88 -10.58
CA GLY A 93 4.70 15.90 -11.14
C GLY A 93 3.45 15.34 -11.84
N LYS A 94 3.21 14.02 -11.79
CA LYS A 94 2.06 13.39 -12.44
C LYS A 94 0.78 13.66 -11.66
N SER A 95 -0.32 13.88 -12.39
CA SER A 95 -1.65 13.92 -11.77
C SER A 95 -2.07 12.54 -11.26
N TYR A 96 -2.96 12.50 -10.26
CA TYR A 96 -3.53 11.25 -9.76
C TYR A 96 -4.17 10.38 -10.85
N GLN A 97 -4.80 11.01 -11.85
CA GLN A 97 -5.39 10.29 -12.98
C GLN A 97 -4.33 9.70 -13.90
N GLN A 98 -3.28 10.48 -14.22
CA GLN A 98 -2.13 9.99 -15.00
C GLN A 98 -1.49 8.78 -14.31
N TYR A 99 -1.23 8.90 -13.01
CA TYR A 99 -0.68 7.83 -12.20
C TYR A 99 -1.52 6.55 -12.25
N ASP A 100 -2.84 6.66 -12.09
CA ASP A 100 -3.71 5.47 -12.13
C ASP A 100 -3.76 4.84 -13.52
N ARG A 101 -3.68 5.65 -14.60
CA ARG A 101 -3.54 5.14 -15.98
C ARG A 101 -2.24 4.35 -16.15
N ASP A 102 -1.11 4.94 -15.76
CA ASP A 102 0.21 4.31 -15.85
C ASP A 102 0.25 3.01 -15.02
N ARG A 103 -0.25 3.06 -13.78
CA ARG A 103 -0.37 1.90 -12.89
C ARG A 103 -1.17 0.78 -13.55
N LEU A 104 -2.31 1.10 -14.15
CA LEU A 104 -3.13 0.13 -14.85
C LEU A 104 -2.43 -0.42 -16.10
N GLN A 105 -1.75 0.41 -16.89
CA GLN A 105 -1.04 -0.01 -18.10
C GLN A 105 0.15 -0.93 -17.78
N THR A 106 0.93 -0.60 -16.75
CA THR A 106 2.14 -1.34 -16.36
C THR A 106 1.79 -2.65 -15.66
N CYS A 107 0.86 -2.65 -14.70
CA CYS A 107 0.62 -3.81 -13.83
C CYS A 107 -0.49 -4.75 -14.32
N PHE A 108 -1.35 -4.33 -15.25
CA PHE A 108 -2.51 -5.12 -15.69
C PHE A 108 -2.48 -5.38 -17.19
N VAL A 109 -3.09 -6.49 -17.60
CA VAL A 109 -3.30 -6.82 -19.03
C VAL A 109 -4.10 -5.73 -19.72
N SER A 110 -3.99 -5.57 -21.03
CA SER A 110 -4.74 -4.53 -21.74
C SER A 110 -6.25 -4.75 -21.63
N PRO A 111 -7.09 -3.71 -21.81
CA PRO A 111 -8.53 -3.89 -21.89
C PRO A 111 -8.92 -4.90 -22.97
N ALA A 112 -8.38 -4.78 -24.18
CA ALA A 112 -8.66 -5.67 -25.30
C ALA A 112 -8.34 -7.14 -25.00
N ASP A 113 -7.21 -7.43 -24.36
CA ASP A 113 -6.85 -8.81 -23.97
C ASP A 113 -7.82 -9.37 -22.92
N ALA A 114 -8.23 -8.53 -21.96
CA ALA A 114 -9.21 -8.91 -20.95
C ALA A 114 -10.58 -9.20 -21.58
N GLU A 115 -10.99 -8.42 -22.59
CA GLU A 115 -12.22 -8.65 -23.35
C GLU A 115 -12.17 -9.96 -24.11
N LYS A 116 -11.10 -10.19 -24.88
CA LYS A 116 -10.89 -11.42 -25.64
C LYS A 116 -10.99 -12.64 -24.73
N LYS A 117 -10.28 -12.62 -23.61
CA LYS A 117 -10.31 -13.71 -22.63
C LYS A 117 -11.71 -13.94 -22.04
N THR A 118 -12.43 -12.86 -21.72
CA THR A 118 -13.80 -12.97 -21.18
C THR A 118 -14.77 -13.56 -22.21
N LYS A 119 -14.63 -13.18 -23.49
CA LYS A 119 -15.43 -13.74 -24.59
C LYS A 119 -15.13 -15.23 -24.80
N GLU A 120 -13.86 -15.61 -24.81
CA GLU A 120 -13.44 -17.02 -24.93
C GLU A 120 -13.96 -17.87 -23.77
N GLU A 121 -13.90 -17.36 -22.53
CA GLU A 121 -14.45 -18.09 -21.37
C GLU A 121 -15.97 -18.27 -21.47
N LYS A 122 -16.70 -17.25 -21.94
CA LYS A 122 -18.14 -17.36 -22.16
C LYS A 122 -18.49 -18.33 -23.28
N GLN A 123 -17.73 -18.33 -24.37
CA GLN A 123 -17.93 -19.29 -25.45
C GLN A 123 -17.79 -20.73 -24.94
N LYS A 124 -16.77 -20.99 -24.11
CA LYS A 124 -16.58 -22.29 -23.44
C LYS A 124 -17.69 -22.65 -22.46
N GLU A 125 -18.29 -21.66 -21.81
CA GLU A 125 -19.46 -21.88 -20.95
C GLU A 125 -20.72 -22.19 -21.76
N SER A 126 -20.93 -21.51 -22.89
CA SER A 126 -22.06 -21.76 -23.79
C SER A 126 -21.92 -23.07 -24.57
N SER A 127 -20.70 -23.47 -24.95
CA SER A 127 -20.44 -24.74 -25.63
C SER A 127 -20.46 -25.96 -24.69
N GLY A 128 -20.58 -25.73 -23.38
CA GLY A 128 -20.58 -26.79 -22.37
C GLY A 128 -19.20 -27.36 -22.03
N GLU A 129 -18.12 -26.89 -22.68
CA GLU A 129 -16.74 -27.26 -22.36
C GLU A 129 -16.35 -26.90 -20.92
N LYS A 130 -16.96 -25.84 -20.37
CA LYS A 130 -16.71 -25.37 -19.01
C LYS A 130 -18.02 -25.14 -18.28
N LYS A 131 -18.18 -25.72 -17.09
CA LYS A 131 -19.33 -25.44 -16.24
C LYS A 131 -19.25 -24.00 -15.67
N PRO A 132 -20.34 -23.23 -15.70
CA PRO A 132 -20.35 -21.89 -15.13
C PRO A 132 -20.10 -21.96 -13.62
N ARG A 133 -19.30 -21.02 -13.11
CA ARG A 133 -18.98 -20.95 -11.68
C ARG A 133 -20.22 -20.57 -10.88
N ARG A 134 -20.67 -21.47 -10.00
CA ARG A 134 -21.73 -21.18 -9.03
C ARG A 134 -21.09 -20.59 -7.77
N HIS A 135 -21.52 -19.39 -7.41
CA HIS A 135 -21.08 -18.71 -6.19
C HIS A 135 -22.01 -18.98 -5.00
N TYR A 136 -22.78 -20.07 -5.04
CA TYR A 136 -23.68 -20.50 -3.97
C TYR A 136 -23.63 -22.02 -3.86
N GLY A 137 -23.81 -22.52 -2.63
CA GLY A 137 -23.95 -23.95 -2.36
C GLY A 137 -25.38 -24.44 -2.60
N PRO A 138 -25.70 -25.68 -2.22
CA PRO A 138 -27.07 -26.18 -2.26
C PRO A 138 -28.01 -25.28 -1.43
N PHE A 139 -29.19 -24.92 -1.97
CA PHE A 139 -30.12 -24.03 -1.27
C PHE A 139 -30.63 -24.59 0.08
N ASN A 140 -30.55 -25.91 0.27
CA ASN A 140 -30.90 -26.57 1.53
C ASN A 140 -29.89 -26.32 2.65
N ALA A 141 -28.65 -25.92 2.31
CA ALA A 141 -27.62 -25.59 3.29
C ALA A 141 -27.76 -24.17 3.88
N TYR A 142 -28.76 -23.41 3.43
CA TYR A 142 -29.04 -22.05 3.89
C TYR A 142 -30.36 -22.03 4.66
N ASP A 143 -30.29 -21.47 5.85
CA ASP A 143 -31.41 -21.29 6.77
C ASP A 143 -31.87 -19.82 6.72
N PHE A 144 -33.15 -19.63 6.35
CA PHE A 144 -33.86 -18.35 6.31
C PHE A 144 -35.34 -18.62 6.00
N ASP A 145 -36.21 -17.64 6.28
CA ASP A 145 -37.62 -17.69 5.91
C ASP A 145 -37.79 -17.57 4.39
N LYS A 146 -37.84 -18.73 3.72
CA LYS A 146 -37.97 -18.83 2.26
C LYS A 146 -39.33 -18.35 1.78
N THR A 147 -40.37 -18.57 2.58
CA THR A 147 -41.76 -18.24 2.25
C THR A 147 -41.99 -16.74 2.29
N ALA A 148 -41.66 -16.09 3.41
CA ALA A 148 -41.80 -14.64 3.53
C ALA A 148 -40.93 -13.88 2.52
N PHE A 149 -39.71 -14.37 2.27
CA PHE A 149 -38.83 -13.77 1.26
C PHE A 149 -39.41 -13.84 -0.16
N LEU A 150 -39.95 -15.00 -0.57
CA LEU A 150 -40.52 -15.14 -1.90
C LEU A 150 -41.77 -14.28 -2.06
N ASP A 151 -42.60 -14.21 -1.02
CA ASP A 151 -43.82 -13.40 -1.01
C ASP A 151 -43.47 -11.89 -1.13
N GLU A 152 -42.52 -11.39 -0.33
CA GLU A 152 -42.06 -10.01 -0.43
C GLU A 152 -41.53 -9.71 -1.84
N ILE A 153 -40.68 -10.56 -2.41
CA ILE A 153 -40.06 -10.31 -3.72
C ILE A 153 -41.06 -10.42 -4.89
N GLN A 154 -42.03 -11.32 -4.82
CA GLN A 154 -43.06 -11.45 -5.86
C GLN A 154 -44.00 -10.24 -5.87
N ASN A 155 -44.39 -9.78 -4.68
CA ASN A 155 -45.34 -8.67 -4.49
C ASN A 155 -44.66 -7.29 -4.50
N THR A 156 -43.33 -7.22 -4.55
CA THR A 156 -42.58 -5.96 -4.59
C THR A 156 -42.75 -5.24 -5.93
N GLU A 157 -43.30 -4.02 -5.89
CA GLU A 157 -43.33 -3.07 -7.01
C GLU A 157 -42.01 -2.31 -7.19
N ALA A 158 -41.09 -2.40 -6.23
CA ALA A 158 -39.83 -1.66 -6.26
C ALA A 158 -38.97 -2.07 -7.47
N LEU A 159 -38.62 -1.09 -8.31
CA LEU A 159 -37.75 -1.27 -9.46
C LEU A 159 -36.27 -1.46 -9.09
N CYS A 160 -35.87 -1.30 -7.82
CA CYS A 160 -34.49 -1.39 -7.37
C CYS A 160 -34.38 -2.20 -6.07
N ILE A 161 -33.62 -3.30 -6.10
CA ILE A 161 -33.45 -4.21 -4.95
C ILE A 161 -31.98 -4.32 -4.56
N ASN A 162 -31.68 -4.07 -3.28
CA ASN A 162 -30.39 -4.35 -2.68
C ASN A 162 -30.38 -5.75 -2.03
N TRP A 163 -29.92 -6.74 -2.80
CA TRP A 163 -29.87 -8.14 -2.38
C TRP A 163 -29.04 -8.39 -1.11
N SER A 164 -27.95 -7.64 -0.91
CA SER A 164 -27.14 -7.79 0.31
C SER A 164 -27.89 -7.33 1.55
N ARG A 165 -28.65 -6.23 1.45
CA ARG A 165 -29.52 -5.77 2.53
C ARG A 165 -30.64 -6.76 2.80
N MET A 166 -31.19 -7.39 1.75
CA MET A 166 -32.20 -8.44 1.91
C MET A 166 -31.65 -9.65 2.66
N ALA A 167 -30.42 -10.07 2.36
CA ALA A 167 -29.78 -11.18 3.08
C ALA A 167 -29.60 -10.90 4.57
N ILE A 168 -29.37 -9.64 4.94
CA ILE A 168 -29.31 -9.20 6.34
C ILE A 168 -30.70 -9.20 6.96
N ARG A 169 -31.71 -8.64 6.28
CA ARG A 169 -33.11 -8.58 6.76
C ARG A 169 -33.67 -9.97 7.03
N TYR A 170 -33.42 -10.92 6.12
CA TYR A 170 -33.88 -12.30 6.24
C TYR A 170 -32.96 -13.21 7.04
N HIS A 171 -31.93 -12.64 7.69
CA HIS A 171 -31.02 -13.35 8.59
C HIS A 171 -30.48 -14.67 8.01
N ILE A 172 -30.07 -14.68 6.74
CA ILE A 172 -29.57 -15.91 6.11
C ILE A 172 -28.38 -16.44 6.88
N LYS A 173 -28.45 -17.71 7.27
CA LYS A 173 -27.36 -18.41 7.92
C LYS A 173 -26.89 -19.59 7.09
N CYS A 174 -25.57 -19.75 7.02
CA CYS A 174 -24.91 -20.94 6.52
C CYS A 174 -23.87 -21.34 7.57
N LYS A 175 -23.98 -22.53 8.16
CA LYS A 175 -23.13 -22.97 9.28
C LYS A 175 -23.10 -21.94 10.44
N GLY A 176 -24.28 -21.40 10.78
CA GLY A 176 -24.46 -20.46 11.91
C GLY A 176 -24.00 -19.02 11.68
N LYS A 177 -23.44 -18.66 10.51
CA LYS A 177 -23.02 -17.28 10.20
C LYS A 177 -23.70 -16.74 8.95
N ILE A 178 -23.84 -15.41 8.87
CA ILE A 178 -24.32 -14.75 7.65
C ILE A 178 -23.24 -14.89 6.56
N PRO A 179 -23.55 -15.53 5.42
CA PRO A 179 -22.57 -15.70 4.37
C PRO A 179 -22.28 -14.36 3.68
N ALA A 180 -21.00 -14.08 3.41
CA ALA A 180 -20.58 -12.83 2.73
C ALA A 180 -21.21 -12.66 1.33
N ASN A 181 -21.57 -13.77 0.69
CA ASN A 181 -22.27 -13.85 -0.59
C ASN A 181 -23.79 -14.01 -0.43
N GLY A 182 -24.38 -13.73 0.75
CA GLY A 182 -25.81 -13.96 1.02
C GLY A 182 -26.76 -13.31 0.03
N GLY A 183 -26.45 -12.09 -0.46
CA GLY A 183 -27.25 -11.45 -1.50
C GLY A 183 -27.26 -12.21 -2.84
N GLN A 184 -26.14 -12.83 -3.22
CA GLN A 184 -26.09 -13.69 -4.42
C GLN A 184 -26.91 -14.96 -4.23
N VAL A 185 -26.93 -15.52 -3.02
CA VAL A 185 -27.73 -16.70 -2.67
C VAL A 185 -29.21 -16.40 -2.82
N LEU A 186 -29.71 -15.28 -2.29
CA LEU A 186 -31.12 -14.88 -2.44
C LEU A 186 -31.51 -14.66 -3.89
N ARG A 187 -30.69 -13.92 -4.65
CA ARG A 187 -30.97 -13.68 -6.07
C ARG A 187 -31.04 -15.00 -6.85
N ALA A 188 -30.11 -15.92 -6.58
CA ALA A 188 -30.10 -17.23 -7.23
C ALA A 188 -31.30 -18.10 -6.79
N PHE A 189 -31.70 -18.01 -5.51
CA PHE A 189 -32.86 -18.73 -4.99
C PHE A 189 -34.17 -18.22 -5.59
N ALA A 190 -34.35 -16.90 -5.68
CA ALA A 190 -35.51 -16.29 -6.34
C ALA A 190 -35.59 -16.72 -7.82
N LYS A 191 -34.47 -16.68 -8.54
CA LYS A 191 -34.39 -17.17 -9.92
C LYS A 191 -34.70 -18.66 -10.04
N PHE A 192 -34.21 -19.48 -9.12
CA PHE A 192 -34.51 -20.92 -9.06
C PHE A 192 -36.00 -21.20 -8.80
N LYS A 193 -36.68 -20.31 -8.07
CA LYS A 193 -38.12 -20.36 -7.79
C LYS A 193 -38.99 -19.67 -8.86
N GLY A 194 -38.41 -19.30 -10.00
CA GLY A 194 -39.15 -18.75 -11.14
C GLY A 194 -39.43 -17.24 -11.07
N VAL A 195 -38.88 -16.52 -10.09
CA VAL A 195 -38.99 -15.06 -10.06
C VAL A 195 -38.12 -14.46 -11.17
N ASN A 196 -38.70 -13.60 -11.99
CA ASN A 196 -37.93 -12.77 -12.93
C ASN A 196 -37.12 -11.72 -12.15
N VAL A 197 -35.88 -12.07 -11.79
CA VAL A 197 -34.96 -11.17 -11.08
C VAL A 197 -34.36 -10.10 -11.97
N ASP A 198 -34.48 -10.23 -13.29
CA ASP A 198 -33.86 -9.31 -14.25
C ASP A 198 -34.69 -8.03 -14.40
N LYS A 199 -35.98 -8.05 -14.03
CA LYS A 199 -36.86 -6.85 -13.90
C LYS A 199 -36.35 -5.83 -12.88
N PHE A 200 -35.58 -6.30 -11.89
CA PHE A 200 -35.07 -5.45 -10.82
C PHE A 200 -33.75 -4.80 -11.21
N ASN A 201 -33.66 -3.52 -10.89
CA ASN A 201 -32.55 -2.62 -11.16
C ASN A 201 -32.33 -2.31 -12.64
N GLU A 202 -33.33 -2.39 -13.53
CA GLU A 202 -33.24 -2.11 -15.00
C GLU A 202 -32.96 -0.65 -15.38
N ASN A 203 -33.19 0.32 -14.49
CA ASN A 203 -32.92 1.74 -14.76
C ASN A 203 -31.68 2.30 -14.03
N VAL A 204 -31.26 1.68 -12.94
CA VAL A 204 -30.04 2.10 -12.24
C VAL A 204 -28.83 1.52 -12.94
N ARG A 205 -27.94 2.35 -13.51
CA ARG A 205 -26.59 1.96 -13.96
C ARG A 205 -25.78 1.51 -12.74
N VAL A 206 -26.22 0.46 -12.04
CA VAL A 206 -25.56 -0.07 -10.86
C VAL A 206 -24.23 -0.57 -11.38
N SER A 207 -23.15 0.01 -10.90
CA SER A 207 -21.81 -0.55 -11.05
C SER A 207 -21.83 -1.98 -10.50
N GLY A 208 -22.22 -2.97 -11.31
CA GLY A 208 -22.57 -4.30 -10.80
C GLY A 208 -23.67 -5.03 -11.57
N ARG A 209 -24.49 -4.37 -12.39
CA ARG A 209 -25.53 -5.03 -13.20
C ARG A 209 -24.94 -6.10 -14.13
N ASP A 210 -23.73 -5.83 -14.59
CA ASP A 210 -22.92 -6.70 -15.42
C ASP A 210 -21.76 -7.36 -14.64
N TYR A 211 -21.92 -7.79 -13.37
CA TYR A 211 -20.81 -8.50 -12.70
C TYR A 211 -20.28 -9.68 -13.54
N LEU A 212 -21.19 -10.40 -14.22
CA LEU A 212 -20.87 -11.52 -15.11
C LEU A 212 -20.22 -11.09 -16.44
N ASN A 213 -20.54 -9.90 -16.95
CA ASN A 213 -20.02 -9.40 -18.24
C ASN A 213 -18.94 -8.34 -18.08
N ARG A 214 -18.65 -7.90 -16.84
CA ARG A 214 -17.67 -6.87 -16.54
C ARG A 214 -16.30 -7.41 -16.86
N ILE A 215 -15.71 -6.85 -17.89
CA ILE A 215 -14.33 -7.11 -18.26
C ILE A 215 -13.44 -6.59 -17.13
N ARG A 216 -12.85 -7.51 -16.37
CA ARG A 216 -11.86 -7.20 -15.34
C ARG A 216 -10.49 -7.49 -15.87
N ARG A 217 -9.64 -6.46 -15.88
CA ARG A 217 -8.24 -6.60 -16.22
C ARG A 217 -7.56 -7.42 -15.12
N ALA A 218 -6.95 -8.54 -15.49
CA ALA A 218 -6.13 -9.32 -14.58
C ALA A 218 -4.77 -8.65 -14.38
N LYS A 219 -4.14 -8.86 -13.23
CA LYS A 219 -2.73 -8.50 -13.03
C LYS A 219 -1.87 -9.29 -14.02
N LYS A 220 -0.88 -8.64 -14.60
CA LYS A 220 0.17 -9.31 -15.38
C LYS A 220 0.93 -10.27 -14.47
N ARG A 221 1.43 -11.37 -15.03
CA ARG A 221 2.30 -12.32 -14.33
C ARG A 221 3.76 -12.00 -14.65
N ILE A 222 4.66 -12.23 -13.70
CA ILE A 222 6.09 -12.04 -13.89
C ILE A 222 6.62 -13.24 -14.69
N TYR A 223 6.87 -13.06 -15.99
CA TYR A 223 7.33 -14.14 -16.89
C TYR A 223 6.46 -15.42 -16.79
N LYS A 224 7.00 -16.59 -17.17
CA LYS A 224 6.35 -17.91 -17.05
C LYS A 224 6.07 -18.35 -15.59
N SER A 225 6.20 -17.46 -14.61
CA SER A 225 5.91 -17.76 -13.20
C SER A 225 4.43 -17.61 -12.86
N LYS A 226 4.02 -18.18 -11.73
CA LYS A 226 2.69 -17.96 -11.13
C LYS A 226 2.61 -16.68 -10.30
N LEU A 227 3.69 -15.88 -10.20
CA LEU A 227 3.72 -14.64 -9.43
C LEU A 227 3.07 -13.49 -10.21
N SER A 228 2.38 -12.60 -9.50
CA SER A 228 1.77 -11.42 -10.12
C SER A 228 2.75 -10.26 -10.11
N MET A 229 2.64 -9.35 -11.07
CA MET A 229 3.36 -8.08 -11.04
C MET A 229 3.01 -7.31 -9.76
N PRO A 230 4.00 -6.78 -9.02
CA PRO A 230 3.72 -5.86 -7.93
C PRO A 230 2.90 -4.70 -8.44
N THR A 231 1.91 -4.30 -7.64
CA THR A 231 0.97 -3.26 -8.02
C THR A 231 1.01 -2.15 -6.98
N PRO A 232 1.40 -0.92 -7.35
CA PRO A 232 1.34 0.24 -6.48
C PRO A 232 -0.07 0.51 -5.93
N ARG A 233 -0.18 1.33 -4.89
CA ARG A 233 -1.48 1.68 -4.30
C ARG A 233 -2.35 2.43 -5.33
N PRO A 234 -3.69 2.25 -5.32
CA PRO A 234 -4.56 3.06 -6.17
C PRO A 234 -4.48 4.54 -5.81
N ALA A 235 -4.66 5.43 -6.79
CA ALA A 235 -4.60 6.87 -6.58
C ALA A 235 -5.54 7.36 -5.47
N LYS A 236 -6.72 6.73 -5.32
CA LYS A 236 -7.67 7.03 -4.23
C LYS A 236 -7.07 6.83 -2.84
N VAL A 237 -6.30 5.76 -2.65
CA VAL A 237 -5.66 5.43 -1.37
C VAL A 237 -4.49 6.39 -1.12
N ILE A 238 -3.67 6.66 -2.14
CA ILE A 238 -2.58 7.64 -2.02
C ILE A 238 -3.12 9.02 -1.68
N LYS A 239 -4.21 9.45 -2.33
CA LYS A 239 -4.87 10.73 -2.05
C LYS A 239 -5.31 10.83 -0.58
N SER A 240 -5.88 9.78 0.00
CA SER A 240 -6.24 9.79 1.43
C SER A 240 -5.00 9.89 2.32
N ILE A 241 -3.92 9.17 2.00
CA ILE A 241 -2.69 9.20 2.80
C ILE A 241 -2.04 10.58 2.71
N VAL A 242 -1.85 11.13 1.50
CA VAL A 242 -1.29 12.47 1.30
C VAL A 242 -2.12 13.53 2.03
N LYS A 243 -3.46 13.41 2.02
CA LYS A 243 -4.31 14.30 2.80
C LYS A 243 -4.02 14.23 4.30
N THR A 244 -3.90 13.02 4.85
CA THR A 244 -3.51 12.82 6.25
C THR A 244 -2.12 13.37 6.53
N LYS A 245 -1.13 13.14 5.65
CA LYS A 245 0.23 13.70 5.80
C LYS A 245 0.28 15.22 5.78
N ILE A 246 -0.61 15.85 5.03
CA ILE A 246 -0.79 17.31 5.04
C ILE A 246 -1.42 17.76 6.36
N GLU A 247 -2.43 17.03 6.85
CA GLU A 247 -3.12 17.33 8.13
C GLU A 247 -2.19 17.16 9.33
N THR A 248 -1.28 16.17 9.31
CA THR A 248 -0.27 15.93 10.35
C THR A 248 0.98 16.78 10.22
N ASN A 249 1.05 17.69 9.22
CA ASN A 249 2.23 18.49 8.89
C ASN A 249 3.50 17.70 8.52
N GLU A 250 3.40 16.40 8.23
CA GLU A 250 4.51 15.61 7.68
C GLU A 250 4.89 16.11 6.28
N VAL A 251 3.89 16.49 5.48
CA VAL A 251 4.09 17.13 4.17
C VAL A 251 3.67 18.59 4.27
N ASN A 252 4.66 19.49 4.42
CA ASN A 252 4.42 20.92 4.47
C ASN A 252 4.18 21.50 3.07
N ILE A 253 2.93 21.84 2.78
CA ILE A 253 2.53 22.51 1.52
C ILE A 253 2.37 24.02 1.66
N GLY A 254 2.73 24.61 2.81
CA GLY A 254 2.67 26.04 3.07
C GLY A 254 1.27 26.59 3.37
N ILE A 255 1.24 27.90 3.56
CA ILE A 255 0.06 28.68 3.95
C ILE A 255 -0.71 29.11 2.69
N LYS A 256 -2.03 29.15 2.80
CA LYS A 256 -2.91 29.64 1.74
C LYS A 256 -2.69 31.13 1.52
N ILE A 257 -2.41 31.53 0.29
CA ILE A 257 -2.23 32.92 -0.14
C ILE A 257 -3.06 33.18 -1.41
N ALA A 258 -3.30 34.45 -1.73
CA ALA A 258 -3.94 34.88 -2.97
C ALA A 258 -5.21 34.07 -3.33
N PRO A 259 -6.29 34.17 -2.53
CA PRO A 259 -7.57 33.53 -2.87
C PRO A 259 -8.07 34.04 -4.22
N LYS A 260 -8.51 33.12 -5.08
CA LYS A 260 -9.14 33.40 -6.37
C LYS A 260 -10.39 32.55 -6.51
N ASP A 261 -11.49 33.19 -6.87
CA ASP A 261 -12.75 32.52 -7.08
C ASP A 261 -12.84 31.99 -8.52
N PHE A 262 -13.21 30.72 -8.66
CA PHE A 262 -13.44 30.06 -9.94
C PHE A 262 -14.87 29.59 -10.02
N VAL A 263 -15.56 29.97 -11.09
CA VAL A 263 -16.90 29.47 -11.41
C VAL A 263 -16.76 28.09 -12.02
N LEU A 264 -17.35 27.09 -11.36
CA LEU A 264 -17.41 25.71 -11.81
C LEU A 264 -18.83 25.40 -12.26
N THR A 265 -18.99 25.11 -13.54
CA THR A 265 -20.25 24.62 -14.10
C THR A 265 -20.32 23.10 -14.00
N GLN A 266 -21.32 22.56 -13.32
CA GLN A 266 -21.55 21.12 -13.17
C GLN A 266 -22.98 20.76 -13.58
N ILE A 267 -23.15 19.60 -14.21
CA ILE A 267 -24.47 19.06 -14.55
C ILE A 267 -24.93 18.20 -13.38
N ASN A 268 -26.08 18.56 -12.79
CA ASN A 268 -26.70 17.78 -11.72
C ASN A 268 -27.25 16.45 -12.21
N ALA A 269 -27.61 15.56 -11.28
CA ALA A 269 -28.24 14.28 -11.60
C ALA A 269 -29.51 14.42 -12.47
N ASP A 270 -30.19 15.57 -12.37
CA ASP A 270 -31.39 15.91 -13.15
C ASP A 270 -31.08 16.52 -14.53
N GLY A 271 -29.80 16.55 -14.95
CA GLY A 271 -29.39 17.09 -16.25
C GLY A 271 -29.34 18.61 -16.35
N ARG A 272 -29.58 19.34 -15.25
CA ARG A 272 -29.53 20.81 -15.20
C ARG A 272 -28.11 21.30 -14.96
N LEU A 273 -27.71 22.35 -15.69
CA LEU A 273 -26.46 23.06 -15.44
C LEU A 273 -26.58 23.86 -14.14
N THR A 274 -25.62 23.68 -13.25
CA THR A 274 -25.50 24.46 -12.01
C THR A 274 -24.12 25.08 -11.92
N GLU A 275 -24.08 26.32 -11.49
CA GLU A 275 -22.84 27.04 -11.25
C GLU A 275 -22.52 27.00 -9.76
N SER A 276 -21.29 26.63 -9.44
CA SER A 276 -20.78 26.65 -8.08
C SER A 276 -19.50 27.47 -8.05
N ILE A 277 -19.39 28.38 -7.08
CA ILE A 277 -18.18 29.17 -6.91
C ILE A 277 -17.23 28.40 -5.99
N SER A 278 -16.05 28.08 -6.49
CA SER A 278 -15.00 27.43 -5.72
C SER A 278 -13.84 28.39 -5.52
N LYS A 279 -13.54 28.70 -4.25
CA LYS A 279 -12.40 29.54 -3.87
C LYS A 279 -11.13 28.71 -3.84
N ILE A 280 -10.23 28.97 -4.79
CA ILE A 280 -8.92 28.32 -4.91
C ILE A 280 -7.87 29.25 -4.30
N TYR A 281 -6.88 28.67 -3.63
CA TYR A 281 -5.80 29.42 -3.01
C TYR A 281 -4.47 29.00 -3.63
N GLY A 282 -3.60 29.97 -3.89
CA GLY A 282 -2.17 29.68 -3.99
C GLY A 282 -1.65 29.20 -2.64
N ARG A 283 -0.49 28.54 -2.64
CA ARG A 283 0.21 28.22 -1.39
C ARG A 283 1.64 28.68 -1.44
N LYS A 284 2.13 29.18 -0.31
CA LYS A 284 3.51 29.61 -0.13
C LYS A 284 4.00 29.17 1.24
N ILE A 285 5.20 28.61 1.27
CA ILE A 285 5.94 28.43 2.52
C ILE A 285 6.63 29.77 2.81
N PRO A 286 6.36 30.42 3.94
CA PRO A 286 7.02 31.68 4.28
C PRO A 286 8.54 31.52 4.34
N LEU A 287 9.27 32.48 3.79
CA LEU A 287 10.73 32.45 3.77
C LEU A 287 11.32 32.41 5.18
N LYS A 288 10.69 33.14 6.13
CA LYS A 288 11.05 33.10 7.55
C LYS A 288 11.05 31.68 8.11
N ASP A 289 10.02 30.89 7.79
CA ASP A 289 9.87 29.51 8.27
C ASP A 289 10.88 28.56 7.61
N ILE A 290 11.27 28.82 6.36
CA ILE A 290 12.35 28.09 5.69
C ILE A 290 13.68 28.39 6.39
N ILE A 291 13.98 29.67 6.60
CA ILE A 291 15.21 30.14 7.24
C ILE A 291 15.33 29.56 8.66
N SER A 292 14.28 29.65 9.47
CA SER A 292 14.28 29.16 10.85
C SER A 292 14.51 27.65 10.92
N ARG A 293 13.84 26.85 10.08
CA ARG A 293 14.03 25.39 10.03
C ARG A 293 15.42 25.00 9.58
N GLU A 294 15.98 25.73 8.62
CA GLU A 294 17.33 25.44 8.14
C GLU A 294 18.40 25.80 9.18
N ILE A 295 18.23 26.93 9.88
CA ILE A 295 19.09 27.30 11.01
C ILE A 295 19.01 26.25 12.12
N GLU A 296 17.80 25.79 12.46
CA GLU A 296 17.60 24.73 13.45
C GLU A 296 18.32 23.45 13.02
N ARG A 297 18.16 23.01 11.77
CA ARG A 297 18.84 21.82 11.21
C ARG A 297 20.35 21.92 11.35
N LEU A 298 20.94 23.06 11.00
CA LEU A 298 22.39 23.28 11.09
C LEU A 298 22.88 23.38 12.55
N ASN A 299 22.07 23.97 13.44
CA ASN A 299 22.34 24.00 14.87
C ASN A 299 22.32 22.59 15.48
N THR A 300 21.31 21.76 15.15
CA THR A 300 21.23 20.36 15.58
C THR A 300 22.42 19.55 15.07
N ALA A 301 22.86 19.80 13.83
CA ALA A 301 24.07 19.19 13.29
C ALA A 301 25.36 19.67 14.00
N GLY A 302 25.30 20.77 14.77
CA GLY A 302 26.43 21.30 15.52
C GLY A 302 27.51 21.96 14.66
N VAL A 303 27.16 22.41 13.45
CA VAL A 303 28.12 22.98 12.50
C VAL A 303 28.16 24.51 12.51
N MET A 304 27.20 25.17 13.18
CA MET A 304 27.17 26.64 13.27
C MET A 304 27.81 27.16 14.55
N ARG A 305 28.46 28.31 14.43
CA ARG A 305 28.82 29.18 15.56
C ARG A 305 27.54 29.87 16.03
N PHE A 306 26.77 29.18 16.87
CA PHE A 306 25.60 29.79 17.50
C PHE A 306 25.91 30.08 18.98
N ARG A 307 26.17 31.35 19.29
CA ARG A 307 26.26 31.84 20.67
C ARG A 307 24.88 32.31 21.14
N SER A 308 24.50 31.96 22.36
CA SER A 308 23.30 32.52 23.00
C SER A 308 23.51 34.00 23.31
N ASN A 309 22.44 34.75 23.57
CA ASN A 309 22.58 36.17 23.92
C ASN A 309 23.44 36.36 25.17
N GLU A 310 23.26 35.48 26.16
CA GLU A 310 23.98 35.46 27.43
C GLU A 310 25.48 35.19 27.22
N ALA A 311 25.81 34.35 26.22
CA ALA A 311 27.21 34.06 25.88
C ALA A 311 27.93 35.27 25.28
N TYR A 312 27.22 36.18 24.59
CA TYR A 312 27.83 37.42 24.12
C TYR A 312 28.09 38.42 25.25
N ASP A 313 27.22 38.44 26.26
CA ASP A 313 27.34 39.36 27.38
C ASP A 313 28.54 39.00 28.29
N GLN A 314 28.97 37.73 28.24
CA GLN A 314 30.13 37.20 28.95
C GLN A 314 31.46 37.35 28.19
N LEU A 315 31.46 37.85 26.95
CA LEU A 315 32.68 37.98 26.16
C LEU A 315 33.66 38.99 26.78
N SER A 316 34.91 38.55 26.93
CA SER A 316 36.02 39.41 27.34
C SER A 316 36.40 40.39 26.23
N LEU A 317 37.05 41.50 26.60
CA LEU A 317 37.56 42.47 25.63
C LEU A 317 38.59 41.87 24.66
N ILE A 318 39.35 40.87 25.10
CA ILE A 318 40.35 40.18 24.29
C ILE A 318 39.64 39.37 23.19
N GLU A 319 38.65 38.56 23.56
CA GLU A 319 37.86 37.76 22.62
C GLU A 319 37.12 38.63 21.61
N ILE A 320 36.53 39.75 22.06
CA ILE A 320 35.87 40.71 21.16
C ILE A 320 36.87 41.27 20.14
N THR A 321 38.08 41.60 20.58
CA THR A 321 39.12 42.15 19.70
C THR A 321 39.61 41.11 18.68
N GLU A 322 39.74 39.84 19.08
CA GLU A 322 40.09 38.74 18.17
C GLU A 322 39.00 38.51 17.12
N ILE A 323 37.73 38.46 17.54
CA ILE A 323 36.57 38.33 16.64
C ILE A 323 36.52 39.51 15.66
N CYS A 324 36.76 40.74 16.13
CA CYS A 324 36.75 41.91 15.26
C CYS A 324 37.88 41.90 14.23
N LYS A 325 39.07 41.39 14.59
CA LYS A 325 40.18 41.18 13.64
C LYS A 325 39.81 40.14 12.58
N GLU A 326 39.21 39.03 12.99
CA GLU A 326 38.78 37.96 12.08
C GLU A 326 37.69 38.43 11.11
N TYR A 327 36.74 39.24 11.58
CA TYR A 327 35.62 39.74 10.77
C TYR A 327 35.89 41.07 10.08
N HIS A 328 37.10 41.63 10.24
CA HIS A 328 37.50 42.94 9.72
C HIS A 328 36.57 44.09 10.16
N ILE A 329 36.18 44.10 11.44
CA ILE A 329 35.34 45.14 12.06
C ILE A 329 36.27 46.20 12.68
N ASP A 330 36.06 47.48 12.36
CA ASP A 330 36.79 48.58 12.97
C ASP A 330 36.21 48.94 14.34
N MET A 331 36.93 48.58 15.40
CA MET A 331 36.55 48.83 16.80
C MET A 331 36.58 50.32 17.17
N ASN A 332 37.34 51.16 16.45
CA ASN A 332 37.63 52.52 16.90
C ASN A 332 36.42 53.47 16.78
N ASN A 333 35.39 53.07 16.04
CA ASN A 333 34.20 53.89 15.77
C ASN A 333 32.99 53.50 16.63
N PHE A 334 33.10 52.48 17.49
CA PHE A 334 31.96 51.90 18.20
C PHE A 334 32.24 51.69 19.69
N SER A 335 31.22 51.86 20.51
CA SER A 335 31.22 51.41 21.90
C SER A 335 31.18 49.87 21.97
N LYS A 336 31.60 49.29 23.11
CA LYS A 336 31.61 47.82 23.31
C LYS A 336 30.25 47.17 23.02
N ALA A 337 29.16 47.81 23.42
CA ALA A 337 27.81 47.30 23.19
C ALA A 337 27.45 47.28 21.69
N GLU A 338 27.79 48.34 20.97
CA GLU A 338 27.56 48.44 19.53
C GLU A 338 28.38 47.42 18.74
N VAL A 339 29.64 47.17 19.14
CA VAL A 339 30.47 46.12 18.56
C VAL A 339 29.83 44.74 18.74
N ILE A 340 29.36 44.44 19.96
CA ILE A 340 28.68 43.16 20.24
C ILE A 340 27.44 43.00 19.37
N ASP A 341 26.66 44.06 19.16
CA ASP A 341 25.48 44.02 18.30
C ASP A 341 25.84 43.83 16.81
N VAL A 342 26.95 44.42 16.35
CA VAL A 342 27.48 44.18 15.00
C VAL A 342 27.90 42.72 14.83
N ILE A 343 28.63 42.16 15.78
CA ILE A 343 29.03 40.74 15.78
C ILE A 343 27.78 39.84 15.78
N LYS A 344 26.83 40.08 16.69
CA LYS A 344 25.54 39.36 16.76
C LYS A 344 24.82 39.38 15.40
N LYS A 345 24.80 40.53 14.72
CA LYS A 345 24.16 40.68 13.41
C LYS A 345 24.89 39.85 12.36
N LEU A 346 26.22 39.96 12.26
CA LEU A 346 27.03 39.22 11.29
C LEU A 346 26.89 37.70 11.44
N GLU A 347 27.05 37.18 12.66
CA GLU A 347 26.93 35.75 12.98
C GLU A 347 25.49 35.22 12.73
N ARG A 348 24.48 36.11 12.69
CA ARG A 348 23.09 35.74 12.39
C ARG A 348 22.70 35.85 10.93
N THR A 349 23.23 36.80 10.16
CA THR A 349 22.69 37.13 8.82
C THR A 349 23.62 36.80 7.64
N ARG A 350 24.94 36.72 7.84
CA ARG A 350 25.93 36.69 6.76
C ARG A 350 25.97 35.40 5.91
N LYS A 351 25.32 34.33 6.38
CA LYS A 351 25.26 33.01 5.71
C LYS A 351 24.36 32.92 4.47
N TRP A 352 23.52 33.92 4.17
CA TRP A 352 22.55 33.83 3.08
C TRP A 352 23.01 34.58 1.84
N LYS A 353 23.15 33.87 0.73
CA LYS A 353 23.31 34.44 -0.61
C LYS A 353 21.96 34.41 -1.31
N MET A 354 21.52 35.56 -1.79
CA MET A 354 20.33 35.67 -2.62
C MET A 354 20.75 36.10 -4.01
N TRP A 355 20.35 35.32 -5.01
CA TRP A 355 20.39 35.69 -6.41
C TRP A 355 18.95 35.83 -6.89
N HIS A 356 18.69 36.83 -7.74
CA HIS A 356 17.39 36.98 -8.36
C HIS A 356 17.54 37.25 -9.85
N ASP A 357 16.55 36.80 -10.60
CA ASP A 357 16.46 37.02 -12.04
C ASP A 357 15.06 37.48 -12.40
N HIS A 358 15.01 38.44 -13.32
CA HIS A 358 13.80 39.08 -13.76
C HIS A 358 13.56 38.69 -15.21
N SER A 359 12.45 38.01 -15.45
CA SER A 359 12.06 37.63 -16.80
C SER A 359 10.62 38.04 -17.07
N ASP A 360 10.41 38.71 -18.19
CA ASP A 360 9.08 39.01 -18.69
C ASP A 360 8.77 38.03 -19.83
N ILE A 361 7.78 37.17 -19.63
CA ILE A 361 7.29 36.25 -20.68
C ILE A 361 5.81 36.53 -20.89
N LEU A 362 5.46 36.95 -22.11
CA LEU A 362 4.06 37.09 -22.57
C LEU A 362 3.18 37.91 -21.59
N ASN A 363 3.59 39.14 -21.28
CA ASN A 363 2.90 40.09 -20.38
C ASN A 363 2.80 39.66 -18.90
N HIS A 364 3.49 38.61 -18.48
CA HIS A 364 3.65 38.25 -17.08
C HIS A 364 5.11 38.44 -16.63
N THR A 365 5.30 39.26 -15.61
CA THR A 365 6.60 39.45 -14.95
C THR A 365 6.83 38.35 -13.94
N TYR A 366 7.86 37.54 -14.18
CA TYR A 366 8.35 36.52 -13.26
C TYR A 366 9.63 37.03 -12.59
N ILE A 367 9.66 36.96 -11.26
CA ILE A 367 10.88 37.18 -10.49
C ILE A 367 11.26 35.85 -9.85
N ASN A 368 12.36 35.28 -10.33
CA ASN A 368 12.94 34.08 -9.75
C ASN A 368 13.90 34.50 -8.64
N PHE A 369 13.73 33.92 -7.45
CA PHE A 369 14.69 34.07 -6.35
C PHE A 369 15.35 32.72 -6.10
N MET A 370 16.68 32.69 -6.14
CA MET A 370 17.48 31.60 -5.62
C MET A 370 18.12 32.07 -4.32
N VAL A 371 17.81 31.37 -3.22
CA VAL A 371 18.41 31.62 -1.91
C VAL A 371 19.28 30.41 -1.57
N SER A 372 20.57 30.62 -1.35
CA SER A 372 21.50 29.57 -0.96
C SER A 372 22.24 29.93 0.32
N LEU A 373 22.64 28.91 1.08
CA LEU A 373 23.56 29.08 2.19
C LEU A 373 24.99 29.05 1.65
N LEU A 374 25.77 30.07 1.99
CA LEU A 374 27.21 30.10 1.74
C LEU A 374 27.93 29.73 3.03
N TYR A 375 28.94 28.86 2.93
CA TYR A 375 29.87 28.69 4.04
C TYR A 375 30.60 30.02 4.30
N ASP A 376 30.59 30.45 5.54
CA ASP A 376 31.30 31.61 6.03
C ASP A 376 31.84 31.25 7.43
N PRO A 377 33.17 31.34 7.67
CA PRO A 377 33.77 31.07 8.98
C PRO A 377 33.16 31.89 10.12
N ALA A 378 32.51 33.03 9.84
CA ALA A 378 31.79 33.80 10.84
C ALA A 378 30.51 33.11 11.34
N ASN A 379 29.91 32.23 10.52
CA ASN A 379 28.65 31.56 10.84
C ASN A 379 28.84 30.06 11.10
N PHE A 380 29.87 29.45 10.53
CA PHE A 380 30.14 28.02 10.58
C PHE A 380 31.46 27.74 11.29
N LEU A 381 31.52 26.59 11.96
CA LEU A 381 32.76 26.08 12.53
C LEU A 381 33.71 25.68 11.40
N THR A 382 35.00 25.92 11.61
CA THR A 382 36.03 25.31 10.75
C THR A 382 36.15 23.82 11.05
N ASP A 383 36.80 23.07 10.16
CA ASP A 383 37.02 21.63 10.37
C ASP A 383 37.73 21.34 11.69
N ASP A 384 38.74 22.14 12.05
CA ASP A 384 39.49 22.01 13.31
C ASP A 384 38.60 22.22 14.54
N GLU A 385 37.72 23.22 14.49
CA GLU A 385 36.80 23.54 15.59
C GLU A 385 35.69 22.52 15.72
N TYR A 386 35.16 22.06 14.59
CA TYR A 386 34.16 21.02 14.56
C TYR A 386 34.71 19.71 15.13
N MET A 387 35.95 19.34 14.76
CA MET A 387 36.64 18.18 15.32
C MET A 387 36.88 18.30 16.82
N LYS A 388 37.31 19.48 17.32
CA LYS A 388 37.43 19.73 18.77
C LYS A 388 36.09 19.57 19.48
N ASN A 389 35.01 20.16 18.96
CA ASN A 389 33.67 20.09 19.54
C ASN A 389 33.07 18.67 19.54
N ILE A 390 33.34 17.83 18.54
CA ILE A 390 32.89 16.43 18.55
C ILE A 390 33.54 15.64 19.69
N HIS A 391 34.84 15.85 19.94
CA HIS A 391 35.55 15.14 21.00
C HIS A 391 34.99 15.51 22.37
N THR A 392 34.61 16.77 22.57
CA THR A 392 33.96 17.26 23.80
C THR A 392 32.52 16.75 23.98
N ARG A 393 31.79 16.42 22.91
CA ARG A 393 30.41 15.90 22.97
C ARG A 393 30.31 14.38 23.18
N ARG A 394 31.42 13.64 22.98
CA ARG A 394 31.48 12.18 23.14
C ARG A 394 32.00 11.72 24.51
N GLN A 395 32.60 12.63 25.28
CA GLN A 395 32.86 12.45 26.71
C GLN A 395 31.61 12.86 27.48
#